data_AF-A0A1I3FAR9-F1
#
_entry.id   AF-A0A1I3FAR9-F1
#
_cell.length_a   1.000
_cell.length_b   1.000
_cell.length_c   1.000
_cell.angle_alpha   90.00
_cell.angle_beta   90.00
_cell.angle_gamma   90.00
#
_symmetry.space_group_name_H-M   'P 1'
#
loop_
_entity.id
_entity.type
_entity.pdbx_description
1 polymer ?
#
loop_
_entity_poly.entity_id
_entity_poly.type
_entity_poly.pdbx_seq_one_letter_code
_entity_poly.pdbx_strand_id
1 'polypeptide(L)'
;MTLIDQAGAVRSGEELDVAKIAAFLKSIDSSLEGLPTVSQFPGGASNLTYLLSYANRELILRRPPSGAKVKSAHDMLREANIMSELKPVYPYVPSVFATCQDRAVMDSDFYVMERLRGVILRDKLPEGLVLSEADTRQLCLNVIDKMIALHQVDYQAAGLAHLGKGDGYVQRQISGWSERYRKARTDDAVDFESVMSWLNEKMPATDVATCLIHNDFRFDNVVLDVDNPLNVIGVLDWEMASLGDPLMDLGNTLAYWVQADDEPQFKQMRRQPTHLPGMLTRNEVIAYYGEKTGYRTDHFDFYEIYGLFRLAVIVQQIYYRFHHGQTKNPQFAFFVHVTNYLEQRCKNLIAQSSI
;
A
#
# COMPACT_ATOMS: atom_id res chain seq x y z
N MET A 1 14.67 -10.58 19.16
CA MET A 1 13.68 -11.07 18.17
C MET A 1 14.31 -11.05 16.78
N THR A 2 13.75 -11.72 15.77
CA THR A 2 14.31 -11.75 14.40
C THR A 2 13.97 -10.48 13.62
N LEU A 3 14.90 -9.94 12.83
CA LEU A 3 14.66 -8.79 11.94
C LEU A 3 13.65 -9.08 10.82
N ILE A 4 13.49 -10.36 10.48
CA ILE A 4 12.59 -10.83 9.42
C ILE A 4 11.17 -10.92 9.97
N ASP A 5 10.20 -10.39 9.22
CA ASP A 5 8.78 -10.46 9.56
C ASP A 5 8.32 -11.93 9.71
N GLN A 6 7.62 -12.22 10.81
CA GLN A 6 7.27 -13.57 11.23
C GLN A 6 5.77 -13.84 11.10
N ALA A 7 5.44 -14.98 10.53
CA ALA A 7 4.09 -15.53 10.57
C ALA A 7 3.86 -16.27 11.90
N GLY A 8 2.65 -16.14 12.44
CA GLY A 8 2.20 -16.80 13.66
C GLY A 8 1.24 -17.96 13.40
N ALA A 9 0.57 -18.41 14.46
CA ALA A 9 -0.48 -19.42 14.34
C ALA A 9 -1.60 -18.92 13.41
N VAL A 10 -2.13 -19.82 12.59
CA VAL A 10 -3.30 -19.53 11.76
C VAL A 10 -4.51 -19.22 12.66
N ARG A 11 -5.22 -18.13 12.34
CA ARG A 11 -6.43 -17.73 13.08
C ARG A 11 -7.53 -18.79 12.91
N SER A 12 -8.33 -18.96 13.98
CA SER A 12 -9.44 -19.91 13.97
C SER A 12 -10.49 -19.54 12.92
N GLY A 13 -10.88 -20.50 12.09
CA GLY A 13 -11.82 -20.30 10.97
C GLY A 13 -11.15 -19.82 9.67
N GLU A 14 -9.84 -19.62 9.68
CA GLU A 14 -9.02 -19.22 8.52
C GLU A 14 -7.99 -20.30 8.14
N GLU A 15 -8.19 -21.53 8.59
CA GLU A 15 -7.34 -22.69 8.29
C GLU A 15 -7.42 -23.09 6.81
N LEU A 16 -6.31 -23.64 6.31
CA LEU A 16 -6.17 -24.08 4.93
C LEU A 16 -6.17 -25.61 4.84
N ASP A 17 -6.75 -26.17 3.77
CA ASP A 17 -6.58 -27.59 3.43
C ASP A 17 -5.18 -27.82 2.84
N VAL A 18 -4.23 -28.12 3.72
CA VAL A 18 -2.81 -28.28 3.39
C VAL A 18 -2.58 -29.36 2.33
N ALA A 19 -3.34 -30.45 2.36
CA ALA A 19 -3.17 -31.57 1.43
C ALA A 19 -3.57 -31.15 0.00
N LYS A 20 -4.70 -30.45 -0.15
CA LYS A 20 -5.14 -29.94 -1.45
C LYS A 20 -4.19 -28.90 -2.02
N ILE A 21 -3.75 -27.96 -1.19
CA ILE A 21 -2.80 -26.92 -1.61
C ILE A 21 -1.47 -27.55 -2.02
N ALA A 22 -0.94 -28.49 -1.24
CA ALA A 22 0.30 -29.17 -1.57
C ALA A 22 0.17 -29.98 -2.87
N ALA A 23 -0.94 -30.68 -3.08
CA ALA A 23 -1.19 -31.42 -4.33
C ALA A 23 -1.24 -30.48 -5.54
N PHE A 24 -1.94 -29.35 -5.42
CA PHE A 24 -1.99 -28.32 -6.46
C PHE A 24 -0.60 -27.75 -6.76
N LEU A 25 0.15 -27.29 -5.75
CA LEU A 25 1.46 -26.68 -5.96
C LEU A 25 2.49 -27.68 -6.50
N LYS A 26 2.42 -28.96 -6.10
CA LYS A 26 3.29 -30.02 -6.64
C LYS A 26 2.97 -30.40 -8.09
N SER A 27 1.74 -30.15 -8.55
CA SER A 27 1.39 -30.32 -9.97
C SER A 27 2.04 -29.25 -10.84
N ILE A 28 2.43 -28.11 -10.24
CA ILE A 28 3.14 -27.01 -10.91
C ILE A 28 4.66 -27.20 -10.80
N ASP A 29 5.15 -27.53 -9.60
CA ASP A 29 6.57 -27.80 -9.34
C ASP A 29 6.72 -29.06 -8.49
N SER A 30 7.04 -30.17 -9.15
CA SER A 30 7.23 -31.46 -8.48
C SER A 30 8.47 -31.51 -7.59
N SER A 31 9.32 -30.48 -7.57
CA SER A 31 10.47 -30.39 -6.68
C SER A 31 10.10 -30.01 -5.24
N LEU A 32 8.86 -29.57 -4.96
CA LEU A 32 8.43 -29.25 -3.60
C LEU A 32 8.39 -30.51 -2.70
N GLU A 33 9.17 -30.47 -1.61
CA GLU A 33 9.35 -31.63 -0.73
C GLU A 33 8.38 -31.64 0.46
N GLY A 34 7.66 -32.75 0.64
CA GLY A 34 6.76 -32.95 1.78
C GLY A 34 5.46 -32.13 1.72
N LEU A 35 4.75 -32.05 2.83
CA LEU A 35 3.64 -31.12 3.03
C LEU A 35 4.19 -29.84 3.68
N PRO A 36 3.71 -28.65 3.31
CA PRO A 36 4.16 -27.43 3.94
C PRO A 36 3.58 -27.32 5.35
N THR A 37 4.36 -26.78 6.29
CA THR A 37 3.77 -26.17 7.49
C THR A 37 3.16 -24.82 7.09
N VAL A 38 2.00 -24.50 7.67
CA VAL A 38 1.28 -23.27 7.36
C VAL A 38 1.25 -22.37 8.59
N SER A 39 1.70 -21.14 8.41
CA SER A 39 1.60 -20.06 9.38
C SER A 39 1.00 -18.82 8.72
N GLN A 40 0.46 -17.91 9.51
CA GLN A 40 -0.27 -16.75 9.01
C GLN A 40 0.38 -15.44 9.48
N PHE A 41 0.54 -14.48 8.56
CA PHE A 41 0.98 -13.14 8.94
C PHE A 41 -0.14 -12.36 9.64
N PRO A 42 0.18 -11.61 10.70
CA PRO A 42 -0.81 -10.79 11.40
C PRO A 42 -1.22 -9.54 10.58
N GLY A 43 -0.39 -9.12 9.63
CA GLY A 43 -0.69 -8.04 8.68
C GLY A 43 -1.57 -8.49 7.50
N GLY A 44 -2.08 -7.53 6.72
CA GLY A 44 -2.97 -7.80 5.58
C GLY A 44 -4.45 -7.72 5.98
N ALA A 45 -4.93 -6.51 6.30
CA ALA A 45 -6.32 -6.31 6.72
C ALA A 45 -7.33 -6.56 5.59
N SER A 46 -6.94 -6.37 4.33
CA SER A 46 -7.77 -6.61 3.14
C SER A 46 -7.77 -8.07 2.72
N ASN A 47 -6.60 -8.71 2.67
CA ASN A 47 -6.40 -10.08 2.17
C ASN A 47 -5.48 -10.87 3.10
N LEU A 48 -5.82 -12.15 3.29
CA LEU A 48 -5.11 -13.05 4.19
C LEU A 48 -3.81 -13.52 3.54
N THR A 49 -2.71 -13.45 4.30
CA THR A 49 -1.37 -13.82 3.83
C THR A 49 -0.80 -14.95 4.69
N TYR A 50 -0.38 -16.03 4.04
CA TYR A 50 0.13 -17.24 4.68
C TYR A 50 1.54 -17.55 4.21
N LEU A 51 2.37 -18.04 5.13
CA LEU A 51 3.65 -18.66 4.82
C LEU A 51 3.43 -20.17 4.66
N LEU A 52 3.87 -20.71 3.53
CA LEU A 52 3.96 -22.13 3.26
C LEU A 52 5.44 -22.54 3.34
N SER A 53 5.82 -23.25 4.39
CA SER A 53 7.20 -23.71 4.59
C SER A 53 7.32 -25.19 4.25
N TYR A 54 7.86 -25.48 3.06
CA TYR A 54 8.31 -26.81 2.64
C TYR A 54 9.72 -27.09 3.18
N ALA A 55 10.17 -28.34 3.10
CA ALA A 55 11.52 -28.72 3.54
C ALA A 55 12.63 -27.99 2.77
N ASN A 56 12.39 -27.68 1.49
CA ASN A 56 13.36 -27.09 0.59
C ASN A 56 13.00 -25.68 0.08
N ARG A 57 11.83 -25.13 0.46
CA ARG A 57 11.35 -23.85 -0.07
C ARG A 57 10.32 -23.15 0.83
N GLU A 58 10.35 -21.83 0.85
CA GLU A 58 9.31 -20.98 1.44
C GLU A 58 8.53 -20.26 0.35
N LEU A 59 7.20 -20.25 0.46
CA LEU A 59 6.28 -19.57 -0.47
C LEU A 59 5.25 -18.75 0.32
N ILE A 60 4.71 -17.72 -0.31
CA ILE A 60 3.61 -16.91 0.26
C ILE A 60 2.32 -17.19 -0.50
N LEU A 61 1.27 -17.57 0.21
CA LEU A 61 -0.09 -17.69 -0.33
C LEU A 61 -0.93 -16.47 0.08
N ARG A 62 -1.62 -15.86 -0.89
CA ARG A 62 -2.57 -14.77 -0.64
C ARG A 62 -3.96 -15.13 -1.17
N ARG A 63 -4.97 -14.91 -0.32
CA ARG A 63 -6.39 -15.15 -0.61
C ARG A 63 -7.25 -14.05 0.02
N PRO A 64 -8.47 -13.81 -0.48
CA PRO A 64 -9.42 -12.96 0.20
C PRO A 64 -9.95 -13.61 1.49
N PRO A 65 -10.48 -12.81 2.44
CA PRO A 65 -11.23 -13.33 3.57
C PRO A 65 -12.48 -14.09 3.11
N SER A 66 -12.90 -15.09 3.89
CA SER A 66 -14.12 -15.86 3.59
C SER A 66 -15.34 -14.94 3.51
N GLY A 67 -16.14 -15.12 2.45
CA GLY A 67 -17.33 -14.29 2.20
C GLY A 67 -17.07 -12.88 1.66
N ALA A 68 -15.81 -12.51 1.41
CA ALA A 68 -15.50 -11.26 0.72
C ALA A 68 -16.09 -11.28 -0.70
N LYS A 69 -16.79 -10.20 -1.07
CA LYS A 69 -17.26 -10.02 -2.45
C LYS A 69 -16.08 -9.66 -3.33
N VAL A 70 -15.95 -10.29 -4.50
CA VAL A 70 -14.96 -9.92 -5.51
C VAL A 70 -15.23 -8.47 -5.94
N LYS A 71 -14.42 -7.58 -5.42
CA LYS A 71 -14.25 -6.18 -5.81
C LYS A 71 -12.76 -6.01 -6.14
N SER A 72 -12.35 -4.88 -6.73
CA SER A 72 -10.97 -4.69 -7.17
C SER A 72 -9.90 -5.03 -6.11
N ALA A 73 -10.14 -4.68 -4.84
CA ALA A 73 -9.22 -4.98 -3.73
C ALA A 73 -9.20 -6.45 -3.27
N HIS A 74 -10.10 -7.30 -3.76
CA HIS A 74 -10.12 -8.74 -3.45
C HIS A 74 -9.89 -9.60 -4.71
N ASP A 75 -9.53 -8.97 -5.82
CA ASP A 75 -9.21 -9.64 -7.08
C ASP A 75 -7.75 -10.11 -7.06
N MET A 76 -7.54 -11.29 -6.47
CA MET A 76 -6.22 -11.90 -6.32
C MET A 76 -5.52 -12.19 -7.64
N LEU A 77 -6.29 -12.51 -8.68
CA LEU A 77 -5.73 -12.83 -9.99
C LEU A 77 -5.25 -11.57 -10.70
N ARG A 78 -6.00 -10.47 -10.58
CA ARG A 78 -5.54 -9.17 -11.07
C ARG A 78 -4.21 -8.77 -10.43
N GLU A 79 -4.08 -8.92 -9.11
CA GLU A 79 -2.84 -8.62 -8.41
C GLU A 79 -1.68 -9.50 -8.92
N ALA A 80 -1.90 -10.81 -9.04
CA ALA A 80 -0.90 -11.74 -9.56
C ALA A 80 -0.50 -11.43 -11.01
N ASN A 81 -1.45 -11.06 -11.86
CA ASN A 81 -1.18 -10.69 -13.26
C ASN A 81 -0.33 -9.43 -13.33
N ILE A 82 -0.68 -8.38 -12.57
CA ILE A 82 0.12 -7.14 -12.50
C ILE A 82 1.55 -7.44 -12.09
N MET A 83 1.76 -8.21 -11.02
CA MET A 83 3.14 -8.56 -10.60
C MET A 83 3.88 -9.36 -11.68
N SER A 84 3.22 -10.31 -12.32
CA SER A 84 3.84 -11.15 -13.35
C SER A 84 4.28 -10.34 -14.58
N GLU A 85 3.44 -9.41 -15.04
CA GLU A 85 3.73 -8.56 -16.20
C GLU A 85 4.74 -7.45 -15.86
N LEU A 86 4.76 -6.99 -14.61
CA LEU A 86 5.64 -5.92 -14.16
C LEU A 86 7.07 -6.42 -13.87
N LYS A 87 7.23 -7.67 -13.41
CA LYS A 87 8.53 -8.26 -13.02
C LYS A 87 9.67 -8.05 -14.05
N PRO A 88 9.47 -8.21 -15.37
CA PRO A 88 10.53 -8.03 -16.36
C PRO A 88 11.05 -6.59 -16.48
N VAL A 89 10.21 -5.60 -16.18
CA VAL A 89 10.53 -4.17 -16.36
C VAL A 89 10.69 -3.42 -15.03
N TYR A 90 10.27 -4.02 -13.92
CA TYR A 90 10.44 -3.52 -12.57
C TYR A 90 10.65 -4.73 -11.62
N PRO A 91 11.92 -5.11 -11.35
CA PRO A 91 12.26 -6.40 -10.73
C PRO A 91 11.93 -6.51 -9.24
N TYR A 92 11.48 -5.41 -8.62
CA TYR A 92 11.17 -5.32 -7.19
C TYR A 92 9.80 -5.89 -6.82
N VAL A 93 9.02 -6.44 -7.75
CA VAL A 93 7.83 -7.23 -7.40
C VAL A 93 8.19 -8.67 -7.07
N PRO A 94 7.47 -9.37 -6.17
CA PRO A 94 7.62 -10.81 -6.00
C PRO A 94 7.30 -11.58 -7.28
N SER A 95 8.04 -12.64 -7.54
CA SER A 95 7.77 -13.61 -8.60
C SER A 95 6.53 -14.42 -8.23
N VAL A 96 5.50 -14.37 -9.06
CA VAL A 96 4.33 -15.23 -8.92
C VAL A 96 4.71 -16.67 -9.26
N PHE A 97 4.41 -17.57 -8.33
CA PHE A 97 4.70 -18.99 -8.44
C PHE A 97 3.50 -19.76 -9.02
N ALA A 98 2.28 -19.42 -8.59
CA ALA A 98 1.06 -20.08 -9.05
C ALA A 98 -0.17 -19.19 -8.88
N THR A 99 -1.18 -19.39 -9.71
CA THR A 99 -2.54 -18.83 -9.53
C THR A 99 -3.56 -19.95 -9.60
N CYS A 100 -4.61 -19.90 -8.78
CA CYS A 100 -5.64 -20.95 -8.72
C CYS A 100 -7.04 -20.34 -8.69
N GLN A 101 -7.90 -20.87 -9.57
CA GLN A 101 -9.34 -20.57 -9.65
C GLN A 101 -10.21 -21.81 -9.33
N ASP A 102 -9.58 -22.96 -9.09
CA ASP A 102 -10.29 -24.21 -8.86
C ASP A 102 -10.89 -24.24 -7.45
N ARG A 103 -12.23 -24.20 -7.40
CA ARG A 103 -13.02 -24.27 -6.16
C ARG A 103 -12.87 -25.59 -5.42
N ALA A 104 -12.41 -26.64 -6.08
CA ALA A 104 -12.11 -27.91 -5.43
C ALA A 104 -10.86 -27.80 -4.53
N VAL A 105 -9.91 -26.93 -4.88
CA VAL A 105 -8.68 -26.66 -4.11
C VAL A 105 -8.97 -25.70 -2.95
N MET A 106 -9.63 -24.58 -3.23
CA MET A 106 -9.97 -23.56 -2.24
C MET A 106 -11.25 -22.82 -2.63
N ASP A 107 -12.05 -22.41 -1.64
CA ASP A 107 -13.31 -21.68 -1.86
C ASP A 107 -13.14 -20.28 -2.49
N SER A 108 -11.92 -19.75 -2.54
CA SER A 108 -11.58 -18.45 -3.12
C SER A 108 -10.51 -18.58 -4.22
N ASP A 109 -10.45 -17.56 -5.09
CA ASP A 109 -9.31 -17.43 -6.00
C ASP A 109 -8.11 -17.00 -5.17
N PHE A 110 -6.95 -17.58 -5.45
CA PHE A 110 -5.73 -17.29 -4.70
C PHE A 110 -4.52 -17.34 -5.63
N TYR A 111 -3.43 -16.75 -5.17
CA TYR A 111 -2.13 -16.94 -5.79
C TYR A 111 -1.08 -17.30 -4.75
N VAL A 112 0.01 -17.85 -5.23
CA VAL A 112 1.22 -18.15 -4.49
C VAL A 112 2.38 -17.44 -5.15
N MET A 113 3.25 -16.83 -4.37
CA MET A 113 4.43 -16.09 -4.82
C MET A 113 5.67 -16.49 -4.03
N GLU A 114 6.84 -16.07 -4.51
CA GLU A 114 8.08 -16.23 -3.77
C GLU A 114 8.03 -15.54 -2.40
N ARG A 115 8.72 -16.11 -1.41
CA ARG A 115 8.98 -15.41 -0.15
C ARG A 115 10.23 -14.55 -0.29
N LEU A 116 10.05 -13.23 -0.32
CA LEU A 116 11.13 -12.28 -0.08
C LEU A 116 11.49 -12.29 1.40
N ARG A 117 12.64 -12.88 1.75
CA ARG A 117 13.15 -12.93 3.13
C ARG A 117 13.88 -11.63 3.45
N GLY A 118 13.20 -10.71 4.13
CA GLY A 118 13.76 -9.40 4.44
C GLY A 118 13.06 -8.69 5.58
N VAL A 119 13.47 -7.44 5.81
CA VAL A 119 13.00 -6.56 6.88
C VAL A 119 11.93 -5.62 6.35
N ILE A 120 10.81 -5.50 7.07
CA ILE A 120 9.75 -4.55 6.76
C ILE A 120 9.68 -3.53 7.89
N LEU A 121 9.84 -2.26 7.56
CA LEU A 121 9.83 -1.20 8.57
C LEU A 121 8.39 -0.77 8.90
N ARG A 122 8.10 -0.67 10.19
CA ARG A 122 6.81 -0.22 10.74
C ARG A 122 7.02 1.10 11.50
N ASP A 123 6.18 1.41 12.49
CA ASP A 123 6.27 2.66 13.24
C ASP A 123 7.59 2.84 14.01
N LYS A 124 8.27 1.73 14.32
CA LYS A 124 9.60 1.67 14.95
C LYS A 124 10.54 0.77 14.13
N LEU A 125 11.84 1.04 14.23
CA LEU A 125 12.83 0.09 13.74
C LEU A 125 12.74 -1.21 14.54
N PRO A 126 12.91 -2.37 13.89
CA PRO A 126 12.96 -3.65 14.58
C PRO A 126 14.16 -3.70 15.53
N GLU A 127 14.01 -4.47 16.62
CA GLU A 127 15.07 -4.70 17.58
C GLU A 127 16.32 -5.26 16.87
N GLY A 128 17.48 -4.63 17.08
CA GLY A 128 18.74 -5.00 16.47
C GLY A 128 19.09 -4.26 15.17
N LEU A 129 18.15 -3.53 14.56
CA LEU A 129 18.46 -2.63 13.45
C LEU A 129 18.85 -1.25 13.99
N VAL A 130 20.11 -0.87 13.80
CA VAL A 130 20.63 0.45 14.15
C VAL A 130 21.05 1.13 12.84
N LEU A 131 20.50 2.31 12.59
CA LEU A 131 20.84 3.15 11.45
C LEU A 131 21.44 4.45 11.97
N SER A 132 22.56 4.88 11.39
CA SER A 132 23.03 6.26 11.58
C SER A 132 22.08 7.24 10.86
N GLU A 133 22.21 8.53 11.13
CA GLU A 133 21.45 9.55 10.40
C GLU A 133 21.72 9.51 8.89
N ALA A 134 22.99 9.29 8.51
CA ALA A 134 23.39 9.16 7.12
C ALA A 134 22.80 7.90 6.46
N ASP A 135 22.81 6.76 7.17
CA ASP A 135 22.19 5.51 6.70
C ASP A 135 20.67 5.66 6.56
N THR A 136 20.03 6.35 7.51
CA THR A 136 18.59 6.65 7.47
C THR A 136 18.25 7.51 6.25
N ARG A 137 19.07 8.52 5.95
CA ARG A 137 18.92 9.35 4.75
C ARG A 137 19.10 8.53 3.47
N GLN A 138 20.12 7.68 3.41
CA GLN A 138 20.36 6.82 2.25
C GLN A 138 19.23 5.81 2.04
N LEU A 139 18.72 5.20 3.11
CA LEU A 139 17.54 4.33 3.06
C LEU A 139 16.32 5.08 2.52
N CYS A 140 16.07 6.30 3.01
CA CYS A 140 14.97 7.13 2.55
C CYS A 140 15.06 7.36 1.03
N LEU A 141 16.23 7.78 0.54
CA LEU A 141 16.49 7.96 -0.89
C LEU A 141 16.28 6.67 -1.68
N ASN A 142 16.82 5.54 -1.21
CA ASN A 142 16.70 4.25 -1.90
C ASN A 142 15.24 3.80 -2.05
N VAL A 143 14.39 4.08 -1.06
CA VAL A 143 12.95 3.78 -1.13
C VAL A 143 12.24 4.70 -2.13
N ILE A 144 12.50 6.01 -2.09
CA ILE A 144 11.93 6.97 -3.04
C ILE A 144 12.40 6.67 -4.48
N ASP A 145 13.65 6.24 -4.67
CA ASP A 145 14.19 5.82 -5.96
C ASP A 145 13.43 4.61 -6.54
N LYS A 146 12.88 3.72 -5.71
CA LYS A 146 12.05 2.60 -6.19
C LYS A 146 10.69 3.07 -6.69
N MET A 147 10.09 4.07 -6.04
CA MET A 147 8.88 4.71 -6.54
C MET A 147 9.13 5.44 -7.85
N ILE A 148 10.24 6.20 -7.94
CA ILE A 148 10.65 6.88 -9.17
C ILE A 148 10.87 5.87 -10.30
N ALA A 149 11.57 4.77 -10.03
CA ALA A 149 11.81 3.72 -11.02
C ALA A 149 10.48 3.10 -11.52
N LEU A 150 9.51 2.89 -10.63
CA LEU A 150 8.16 2.43 -11.02
C LEU A 150 7.49 3.44 -11.96
N HIS A 151 7.53 4.72 -11.62
CA HIS A 151 6.89 5.79 -12.39
C HIS A 151 7.58 6.08 -13.73
N GLN A 152 8.81 5.58 -13.92
CA GLN A 152 9.58 5.69 -15.16
C GLN A 152 9.47 4.44 -16.05
N VAL A 153 8.74 3.40 -15.62
CA VAL A 153 8.47 2.24 -16.49
C VAL A 153 7.71 2.69 -17.74
N ASP A 154 8.27 2.35 -18.91
CA ASP A 154 7.54 2.47 -20.17
C ASP A 154 6.46 1.39 -20.25
N TYR A 155 5.29 1.73 -19.72
CA TYR A 155 4.16 0.82 -19.64
C TYR A 155 3.61 0.45 -21.03
N GLN A 156 3.87 1.26 -22.06
CA GLN A 156 3.43 0.94 -23.43
C GLN A 156 4.32 -0.14 -24.01
N ALA A 157 5.64 0.03 -23.94
CA ALA A 157 6.60 -0.98 -24.36
C ALA A 157 6.46 -2.29 -23.56
N ALA A 158 6.07 -2.19 -22.29
CA ALA A 158 5.82 -3.34 -21.42
C ALA A 158 4.47 -4.05 -21.67
N GLY A 159 3.59 -3.54 -22.55
CA GLY A 159 2.26 -4.12 -22.79
C GLY A 159 1.24 -3.88 -21.66
N LEU A 160 1.53 -2.97 -20.74
CA LEU A 160 0.74 -2.67 -19.54
C LEU A 160 -0.32 -1.58 -19.75
N ALA A 161 -0.51 -1.10 -20.99
CA ALA A 161 -1.49 -0.05 -21.32
C ALA A 161 -2.93 -0.41 -20.91
N HIS A 162 -3.26 -1.70 -20.84
CA HIS A 162 -4.57 -2.21 -20.44
C HIS A 162 -4.91 -1.95 -18.95
N LEU A 163 -3.93 -1.58 -18.12
CA LEU A 163 -4.14 -1.22 -16.71
C LEU A 163 -4.82 0.15 -16.53
N GLY A 164 -4.85 0.97 -17.58
CA GLY A 164 -5.40 2.33 -17.54
C GLY A 164 -6.83 2.43 -18.05
N LYS A 165 -7.45 3.58 -17.75
CA LYS A 165 -8.77 3.98 -18.28
C LYS A 165 -8.71 5.23 -19.16
N GLY A 166 -7.52 5.56 -19.67
CA GLY A 166 -7.23 6.81 -20.38
C GLY A 166 -7.14 8.03 -19.46
N ASP A 167 -7.14 9.21 -20.08
CA ASP A 167 -6.93 10.52 -19.45
C ASP A 167 -7.98 10.85 -18.37
N GLY A 168 -7.65 11.77 -17.47
CA GLY A 168 -8.55 12.26 -16.43
C GLY A 168 -8.52 11.40 -15.17
N TYR A 169 -7.35 10.86 -14.83
CA TYR A 169 -7.16 10.11 -13.60
C TYR A 169 -7.49 10.97 -12.38
N VAL A 170 -6.97 12.19 -12.32
CA VAL A 170 -7.20 13.13 -11.20
C VAL A 170 -8.70 13.35 -10.97
N GLN A 171 -9.44 13.74 -12.02
CA GLN A 171 -10.89 13.99 -11.92
C GLN A 171 -11.67 12.76 -11.40
N ARG A 172 -11.34 11.56 -11.91
CA ARG A 172 -11.97 10.30 -11.46
C ARG A 172 -11.68 10.01 -9.99
N GLN A 173 -10.47 10.28 -9.53
CA GLN A 173 -10.11 10.10 -8.12
C GLN A 173 -10.88 11.08 -7.24
N ILE A 174 -10.90 12.39 -7.56
CA ILE A 174 -11.63 13.38 -6.76
C ILE A 174 -13.11 12.99 -6.66
N SER A 175 -13.77 12.77 -7.79
CA SER A 175 -15.19 12.39 -7.83
C SER A 175 -15.46 11.09 -7.04
N GLY A 176 -14.63 10.06 -7.26
CA GLY A 176 -14.80 8.75 -6.65
C GLY A 176 -14.56 8.74 -5.14
N TRP A 177 -13.56 9.47 -4.64
CA TRP A 177 -13.28 9.57 -3.21
C TRP A 177 -14.33 10.43 -2.49
N SER A 178 -14.82 11.51 -3.11
CA SER A 178 -15.93 12.30 -2.58
C SER A 178 -17.22 11.48 -2.43
N GLU A 179 -17.59 10.71 -3.46
CA GLU A 179 -18.75 9.82 -3.36
C GLU A 179 -18.57 8.75 -2.28
N ARG A 180 -17.37 8.17 -2.17
CA ARG A 180 -17.04 7.20 -1.12
C ARG A 180 -17.16 7.79 0.28
N TYR A 181 -16.72 9.02 0.49
CA TYR A 181 -16.82 9.70 1.79
C TYR A 181 -18.28 9.91 2.17
N ARG A 182 -19.09 10.52 1.28
CA ARG A 182 -20.52 10.77 1.53
C ARG A 182 -21.28 9.50 1.87
N LYS A 183 -20.98 8.38 1.20
CA LYS A 183 -21.60 7.07 1.50
C LYS A 183 -21.17 6.46 2.83
N ALA A 184 -19.97 6.76 3.30
CA ALA A 184 -19.40 6.21 4.53
C ALA A 184 -19.53 7.16 5.73
N ARG A 185 -20.03 8.37 5.53
CA ARG A 185 -20.23 9.34 6.60
C ARG A 185 -21.24 8.80 7.62
N THR A 186 -20.87 8.90 8.89
CA THR A 186 -21.73 8.67 10.05
C THR A 186 -22.19 10.02 10.60
N ASP A 187 -23.23 10.03 11.43
CA ASP A 187 -23.82 11.24 12.01
C ASP A 187 -22.88 11.97 12.99
N ASP A 188 -21.92 11.26 13.57
CA ASP A 188 -20.86 11.77 14.45
C ASP A 188 -19.56 12.18 13.73
N ALA A 189 -19.47 11.96 12.41
CA ALA A 189 -18.34 12.37 11.59
C ALA A 189 -18.60 13.73 10.90
N VAL A 190 -17.52 14.51 10.72
CA VAL A 190 -17.52 15.74 9.91
C VAL A 190 -17.97 15.48 8.46
N ASP A 191 -18.32 16.52 7.70
CA ASP A 191 -18.84 16.35 6.35
C ASP A 191 -17.79 16.37 5.24
N PHE A 192 -16.59 16.93 5.47
CA PHE A 192 -15.52 17.14 4.48
C PHE A 192 -15.93 17.97 3.24
N GLU A 193 -17.13 18.59 3.21
CA GLU A 193 -17.67 19.20 1.98
C GLU A 193 -16.81 20.38 1.51
N SER A 194 -16.30 21.19 2.44
CA SER A 194 -15.37 22.28 2.11
C SER A 194 -14.06 21.80 1.45
N VAL A 195 -13.50 20.68 1.92
CA VAL A 195 -12.28 20.08 1.36
C VAL A 195 -12.58 19.47 0.00
N MET A 196 -13.72 18.76 -0.14
CA MET A 196 -14.16 18.18 -1.41
C MET A 196 -14.43 19.25 -2.47
N SER A 197 -15.06 20.38 -2.10
CA SER A 197 -15.27 21.51 -3.01
C SER A 197 -13.95 22.10 -3.47
N TRP A 198 -13.04 22.38 -2.54
CA TRP A 198 -11.72 22.92 -2.86
C TRP A 198 -10.92 22.00 -3.79
N LEU A 199 -10.90 20.69 -3.52
CA LEU A 199 -10.24 19.72 -4.39
C LEU A 199 -10.86 19.69 -5.80
N ASN A 200 -12.19 19.75 -5.91
CA ASN A 200 -12.85 19.79 -7.21
C ASN A 200 -12.56 21.08 -7.98
N GLU A 201 -12.46 22.22 -7.29
CA GLU A 201 -12.18 23.53 -7.89
C GLU A 201 -10.71 23.71 -8.28
N LYS A 202 -9.78 23.13 -7.50
CA LYS A 202 -8.33 23.33 -7.65
C LYS A 202 -7.59 22.20 -8.34
N MET A 203 -8.27 21.10 -8.68
CA MET A 203 -7.62 20.03 -9.43
C MET A 203 -7.05 20.55 -10.75
N PRO A 204 -5.86 20.08 -11.16
CA PRO A 204 -5.28 20.45 -12.44
C PRO A 204 -6.21 20.04 -13.59
N ALA A 205 -6.22 20.84 -14.66
CA ALA A 205 -7.06 20.60 -15.83
C ALA A 205 -6.68 19.30 -16.57
N THR A 206 -5.43 18.88 -16.48
CA THR A 206 -4.88 17.65 -17.06
C THR A 206 -3.96 16.97 -16.07
N ASP A 207 -3.89 15.64 -16.13
CA ASP A 207 -2.89 14.86 -15.39
C ASP A 207 -1.48 15.32 -15.81
N VAL A 208 -0.51 15.32 -14.87
CA VAL A 208 0.89 15.70 -15.14
C VAL A 208 1.56 14.70 -16.07
N ALA A 209 1.23 13.41 -15.89
CA ALA A 209 1.61 12.32 -16.75
C ALA A 209 0.69 11.12 -16.50
N THR A 210 0.81 10.07 -17.31
CA THR A 210 0.25 8.75 -17.01
C THR A 210 1.40 7.77 -16.89
N CYS A 211 1.57 7.16 -15.71
CA CYS A 211 2.56 6.12 -15.46
C CYS A 211 1.98 4.98 -14.63
N LEU A 212 2.74 3.90 -14.47
CA LEU A 212 2.47 2.88 -13.45
C LEU A 212 2.51 3.57 -12.07
N ILE A 213 1.46 3.36 -11.28
CA ILE A 213 1.35 3.86 -9.91
C ILE A 213 0.95 2.71 -8.99
N HIS A 214 1.45 2.73 -7.77
CA HIS A 214 1.17 1.72 -6.74
C HIS A 214 -0.12 2.03 -5.98
N ASN A 215 -0.42 3.31 -5.73
CA ASN A 215 -1.50 3.84 -4.88
C ASN A 215 -1.38 3.55 -3.37
N ASP A 216 -0.34 2.83 -2.94
CA ASP A 216 -0.05 2.56 -1.52
C ASP A 216 1.45 2.33 -1.32
N PHE A 217 2.27 3.19 -1.93
CA PHE A 217 3.73 3.09 -1.83
C PHE A 217 4.22 3.65 -0.49
N ARG A 218 4.59 2.79 0.44
CA ARG A 218 4.96 3.16 1.81
C ARG A 218 5.89 2.12 2.43
N PHE A 219 6.65 2.50 3.46
CA PHE A 219 7.73 1.67 4.03
C PHE A 219 7.26 0.29 4.49
N ASP A 220 6.02 0.16 4.93
CA ASP A 220 5.47 -1.09 5.41
C ASP A 220 5.00 -2.04 4.29
N ASN A 221 5.09 -1.60 3.04
CA ASN A 221 4.98 -2.39 1.81
C ASN A 221 6.35 -2.60 1.13
N VAL A 222 7.45 -2.13 1.74
CA VAL A 222 8.80 -2.28 1.21
C VAL A 222 9.56 -3.34 2.00
N VAL A 223 10.23 -4.24 1.29
CA VAL A 223 11.08 -5.28 1.85
C VAL A 223 12.54 -4.90 1.65
N LEU A 224 13.27 -4.80 2.75
CA LEU A 224 14.70 -4.51 2.79
C LEU A 224 15.49 -5.81 2.92
N ASP A 225 16.71 -5.82 2.36
CA ASP A 225 17.64 -6.92 2.53
C ASP A 225 18.04 -7.06 4.01
N VAL A 226 18.10 -8.30 4.52
CA VAL A 226 18.46 -8.56 5.92
C VAL A 226 19.96 -8.33 6.18
N ASP A 227 20.81 -8.58 5.20
CA ASP A 227 22.26 -8.44 5.30
C ASP A 227 22.71 -7.01 4.97
N ASN A 228 21.92 -6.28 4.17
CA ASN A 228 22.12 -4.87 3.87
C ASN A 228 20.79 -4.09 3.92
N PRO A 229 20.36 -3.59 5.10
CA PRO A 229 19.06 -2.95 5.28
C PRO A 229 18.88 -1.63 4.53
N LEU A 230 19.90 -1.13 3.81
CA LEU A 230 19.74 -0.01 2.88
C LEU A 230 19.23 -0.46 1.50
N ASN A 231 19.37 -1.74 1.17
CA ASN A 231 18.96 -2.29 -0.11
C ASN A 231 17.48 -2.68 -0.10
N VAL A 232 16.70 -2.17 -1.04
CA VAL A 232 15.31 -2.58 -1.26
C VAL A 232 15.29 -3.80 -2.18
N ILE A 233 14.75 -4.91 -1.69
CA ILE A 233 14.62 -6.18 -2.44
C ILE A 233 13.20 -6.45 -2.90
N GLY A 234 12.21 -5.69 -2.41
CA GLY A 234 10.81 -5.93 -2.74
C GLY A 234 9.88 -4.76 -2.46
N VAL A 235 8.82 -4.67 -3.25
CA VAL A 235 7.63 -3.85 -3.03
C VAL A 235 6.41 -4.77 -3.12
N LEU A 236 5.55 -4.70 -2.11
CA LEU A 236 4.42 -5.61 -1.88
C LEU A 236 3.09 -4.87 -2.05
N ASP A 237 1.99 -5.63 -2.08
CA ASP A 237 0.60 -5.13 -2.06
C ASP A 237 0.18 -4.34 -3.30
N TRP A 238 0.15 -5.04 -4.45
CA TRP A 238 -0.15 -4.47 -5.77
C TRP A 238 -1.65 -4.40 -6.07
N GLU A 239 -2.52 -4.64 -5.08
CA GLU A 239 -3.98 -4.70 -5.25
C GLU A 239 -4.57 -3.38 -5.78
N MET A 240 -3.93 -2.25 -5.46
CA MET A 240 -4.37 -0.91 -5.89
C MET A 240 -3.61 -0.36 -7.10
N ALA A 241 -2.64 -1.11 -7.64
CA ALA A 241 -1.81 -0.62 -8.73
C ALA A 241 -2.62 -0.34 -10.00
N SER A 242 -2.27 0.70 -10.75
CA SER A 242 -3.01 1.16 -11.94
C SER A 242 -2.09 2.00 -12.83
N LEU A 243 -2.62 2.47 -13.97
CA LEU A 243 -2.10 3.68 -14.62
C LEU A 243 -2.79 4.92 -14.06
N GLY A 244 -2.03 5.98 -13.81
CA GLY A 244 -2.56 7.26 -13.35
C GLY A 244 -1.50 8.34 -13.17
N ASP A 245 -1.91 9.44 -12.54
CA ASP A 245 -1.05 10.59 -12.28
C ASP A 245 0.00 10.28 -11.19
N PRO A 246 1.30 10.47 -11.46
CA PRO A 246 2.36 10.15 -10.51
C PRO A 246 2.33 10.98 -9.22
N LEU A 247 1.89 12.24 -9.28
CA LEU A 247 1.85 13.13 -8.12
C LEU A 247 0.69 12.79 -7.19
N MET A 248 -0.39 12.20 -7.71
CA MET A 248 -1.44 11.61 -6.88
C MET A 248 -0.91 10.43 -6.07
N ASP A 249 -0.05 9.58 -6.65
CA ASP A 249 0.57 8.49 -5.90
C ASP A 249 1.58 9.02 -4.87
N LEU A 250 2.39 10.02 -5.23
CA LEU A 250 3.29 10.69 -4.29
C LEU A 250 2.51 11.34 -3.13
N GLY A 251 1.39 12.00 -3.43
CA GLY A 251 0.49 12.57 -2.41
C GLY A 251 -0.05 11.49 -1.46
N ASN A 252 -0.40 10.30 -1.97
CA ASN A 252 -0.81 9.17 -1.14
C ASN A 252 0.32 8.72 -0.20
N THR A 253 1.55 8.60 -0.71
CA THR A 253 2.73 8.26 0.08
C THR A 253 2.96 9.29 1.20
N LEU A 254 2.90 10.58 0.86
CA LEU A 254 3.16 11.67 1.80
C LEU A 254 2.05 11.84 2.86
N ALA A 255 0.83 11.38 2.60
CA ALA A 255 -0.24 11.35 3.59
C ALA A 255 0.07 10.47 4.82
N TYR A 256 0.94 9.46 4.65
CA TYR A 256 1.45 8.63 5.74
C TYR A 256 2.79 9.11 6.29
N TRP A 257 3.37 10.17 5.73
CA TRP A 257 4.72 10.65 6.04
C TRP A 257 4.72 11.58 7.25
N VAL A 258 4.90 10.99 8.42
CA VAL A 258 5.00 11.70 9.69
C VAL A 258 6.42 12.21 9.88
N GLN A 259 6.58 13.52 10.06
CA GLN A 259 7.84 14.19 10.36
C GLN A 259 8.08 14.35 11.86
N ALA A 260 9.32 14.62 12.23
CA ALA A 260 9.73 14.84 13.63
C ALA A 260 9.16 16.13 14.23
N ASP A 261 8.77 17.10 13.40
CA ASP A 261 8.25 18.42 13.79
C ASP A 261 6.72 18.54 13.63
N ASP A 262 6.04 17.53 13.09
CA ASP A 262 4.57 17.51 13.03
C ASP A 262 3.96 17.57 14.46
N GLU A 263 2.73 18.05 14.55
CA GLU A 263 1.99 18.15 15.80
C GLU A 263 1.76 16.78 16.46
N PRO A 264 1.62 16.72 17.79
CA PRO A 264 1.45 15.45 18.51
C PRO A 264 0.32 14.57 17.99
N GLN A 265 -0.77 15.17 17.50
CA GLN A 265 -1.93 14.46 16.94
C GLN A 265 -1.57 13.69 15.66
N PHE A 266 -0.82 14.30 14.72
CA PHE A 266 -0.37 13.60 13.51
C PHE A 266 0.60 12.47 13.86
N LYS A 267 1.50 12.71 14.82
CA LYS A 267 2.49 11.73 15.27
C LYS A 267 1.85 10.45 15.84
N GLN A 268 0.66 10.54 16.44
CA GLN A 268 -0.08 9.37 16.91
C GLN A 268 -0.58 8.46 15.77
N MET A 269 -0.69 8.98 14.55
CA MET A 269 -1.10 8.23 13.37
C MET A 269 0.06 7.48 12.70
N ARG A 270 1.28 7.62 13.20
CA ARG A 270 2.48 7.06 12.59
C ARG A 270 2.40 5.54 12.43
N ARG A 271 2.63 5.09 11.20
CA ARG A 271 2.73 3.66 10.83
C ARG A 271 4.09 3.25 10.24
N GLN A 272 4.96 4.22 9.98
CA GLN A 272 6.26 4.07 9.36
C GLN A 272 7.30 4.98 10.04
N PRO A 273 8.61 4.71 9.92
CA PRO A 273 9.61 5.38 10.74
C PRO A 273 10.11 6.69 10.09
N THR A 274 9.25 7.41 9.37
CA THR A 274 9.60 8.63 8.59
C THR A 274 9.95 9.85 9.46
N HIS A 275 9.80 9.73 10.78
CA HIS A 275 10.13 10.74 11.77
C HIS A 275 11.58 10.62 12.30
N LEU A 276 12.30 9.56 11.92
CA LEU A 276 13.64 9.33 12.43
C LEU A 276 14.62 10.38 11.90
N PRO A 277 15.66 10.74 12.68
CA PRO A 277 16.74 11.60 12.19
C PRO A 277 17.32 11.07 10.86
N GLY A 278 17.44 11.96 9.88
CA GLY A 278 17.98 11.64 8.55
C GLY A 278 16.92 11.34 7.49
N MET A 279 15.69 11.01 7.88
CA MET A 279 14.57 10.93 6.92
C MET A 279 14.33 12.30 6.27
N LEU A 280 14.01 12.29 4.97
CA LEU A 280 13.65 13.51 4.26
C LEU A 280 12.35 14.09 4.81
N THR A 281 12.29 15.42 4.89
CA THR A 281 11.03 16.15 5.06
C THR A 281 10.13 15.95 3.84
N ARG A 282 8.81 16.17 3.97
CA ARG A 282 7.86 16.09 2.84
C ARG A 282 8.32 16.99 1.67
N ASN A 283 8.79 18.20 1.97
CA ASN A 283 9.30 19.14 0.97
C ASN A 283 10.56 18.64 0.27
N GLU A 284 11.50 18.04 1.01
CA GLU A 284 12.68 17.42 0.40
C GLU A 284 12.31 16.23 -0.47
N VAL A 285 11.32 15.40 -0.08
CA VAL A 285 10.84 14.30 -0.93
C VAL A 285 10.23 14.84 -2.22
N ILE A 286 9.37 15.86 -2.15
CA ILE A 286 8.75 16.49 -3.32
C ILE A 286 9.83 17.06 -4.26
N ALA A 287 10.80 17.81 -3.71
CA ALA A 287 11.88 18.40 -4.48
C ALA A 287 12.76 17.33 -5.15
N TYR A 288 13.18 16.32 -4.38
CA TYR A 288 13.99 15.21 -4.89
C TYR A 288 13.26 14.44 -6.00
N TYR A 289 11.98 14.14 -5.79
CA TYR A 289 11.15 13.45 -6.76
C TYR A 289 10.99 14.27 -8.06
N GLY A 290 10.69 15.57 -7.94
CA GLY A 290 10.59 16.48 -9.09
C GLY A 290 11.91 16.57 -9.87
N GLU A 291 13.05 16.68 -9.18
CA GLU A 291 14.38 16.69 -9.80
C GLU A 291 14.66 15.40 -10.59
N LYS A 292 14.38 14.23 -10.00
CA LYS A 292 14.70 12.93 -10.62
C LYS A 292 13.77 12.55 -11.77
N THR A 293 12.53 13.01 -11.73
CA THR A 293 11.52 12.66 -12.75
C THR A 293 11.38 13.72 -13.83
N GLY A 294 11.76 14.96 -13.55
CA GLY A 294 11.47 16.12 -14.41
C GLY A 294 10.02 16.57 -14.36
N TYR A 295 9.18 15.97 -13.49
CA TYR A 295 7.80 16.42 -13.31
C TYR A 295 7.76 17.74 -12.54
N ARG A 296 6.87 18.63 -12.95
CA ARG A 296 6.64 19.91 -12.26
C ARG A 296 5.85 19.68 -10.97
N THR A 297 6.37 20.21 -9.86
CA THR A 297 5.78 20.05 -8.52
C THR A 297 5.32 21.37 -7.92
N ASP A 298 5.20 22.43 -8.72
CA ASP A 298 4.98 23.82 -8.28
C ASP A 298 3.64 24.06 -7.55
N HIS A 299 2.73 23.09 -7.58
CA HIS A 299 1.39 23.14 -6.99
C HIS A 299 1.09 21.89 -6.15
N PHE A 300 2.09 21.43 -5.39
CA PHE A 300 1.96 20.19 -4.63
C PHE A 300 0.90 20.24 -3.53
N ASP A 301 0.50 21.43 -3.07
CA ASP A 301 -0.58 21.64 -2.09
C ASP A 301 -1.83 20.82 -2.43
N PHE A 302 -2.23 20.79 -3.71
CA PHE A 302 -3.38 20.00 -4.18
C PHE A 302 -3.20 18.50 -3.89
N TYR A 303 -2.03 17.95 -4.24
CA TYR A 303 -1.75 16.52 -4.09
C TYR A 303 -1.55 16.11 -2.63
N GLU A 304 -0.99 16.99 -1.79
CA GLU A 304 -0.88 16.77 -0.33
C GLU A 304 -2.27 16.74 0.32
N ILE A 305 -3.13 17.71 0.00
CA ILE A 305 -4.51 17.76 0.52
C ILE A 305 -5.32 16.57 -0.01
N TYR A 306 -5.16 16.19 -1.28
CA TYR A 306 -5.78 15.00 -1.84
C TYR A 306 -5.35 13.73 -1.09
N GLY A 307 -4.05 13.55 -0.84
CA GLY A 307 -3.53 12.39 -0.12
C GLY A 307 -4.13 12.26 1.28
N LEU A 308 -4.18 13.36 2.03
CA LEU A 308 -4.80 13.42 3.36
C LEU A 308 -6.31 13.17 3.31
N PHE A 309 -7.01 13.74 2.32
CA PHE A 309 -8.43 13.50 2.10
C PHE A 309 -8.69 12.02 1.81
N ARG A 310 -7.95 11.41 0.89
CA ARG A 310 -8.05 9.98 0.58
C ARG A 310 -7.83 9.12 1.83
N LEU A 311 -6.80 9.43 2.63
CA LEU A 311 -6.55 8.75 3.90
C LEU A 311 -7.75 8.88 4.85
N ALA A 312 -8.35 10.06 4.96
CA ALA A 312 -9.54 10.28 5.77
C ALA A 312 -10.73 9.45 5.27
N VAL A 313 -10.93 9.32 3.95
CA VAL A 313 -11.99 8.46 3.40
C VAL A 313 -11.76 6.99 3.77
N ILE A 314 -10.53 6.48 3.67
CA ILE A 314 -10.20 5.10 4.04
C ILE A 314 -10.49 4.86 5.53
N VAL A 315 -10.03 5.77 6.39
CA VAL A 315 -10.27 5.72 7.84
C VAL A 315 -11.77 5.77 8.14
N GLN A 316 -12.52 6.67 7.51
CA GLN A 316 -13.96 6.79 7.70
C GLN A 316 -14.72 5.55 7.21
N GLN A 317 -14.30 4.92 6.11
CA GLN A 317 -14.90 3.66 5.65
C GLN A 317 -14.70 2.50 6.63
N ILE A 318 -13.54 2.46 7.31
CA ILE A 318 -13.30 1.50 8.38
C ILE A 318 -14.18 1.82 9.59
N TYR A 319 -14.26 3.10 9.98
CA TYR A 319 -15.11 3.57 11.08
C TYR A 319 -16.59 3.25 10.84
N TYR A 320 -17.09 3.52 9.64
CA TYR A 320 -18.48 3.22 9.25
C TYR A 320 -18.86 1.77 9.54
N ARG A 321 -17.98 0.82 9.19
CA ARG A 321 -18.20 -0.61 9.48
C ARG A 321 -18.22 -0.90 10.98
N PHE A 322 -17.37 -0.23 11.76
CA PHE A 322 -17.35 -0.37 13.22
C PHE A 322 -18.62 0.22 13.85
N HIS A 323 -18.99 1.45 13.47
CA HIS A 323 -20.18 2.16 13.95
C HIS A 323 -21.47 1.35 13.75
N HIS A 324 -21.58 0.64 12.62
CA HIS A 324 -22.73 -0.23 12.30
C HIS A 324 -22.58 -1.68 12.81
N GLY A 325 -21.57 -1.97 13.64
CA GLY A 325 -21.35 -3.30 14.23
C GLY A 325 -20.91 -4.40 13.24
N GLN A 326 -20.51 -4.04 12.02
CA GLN A 326 -20.02 -4.97 10.99
C GLN A 326 -18.59 -5.46 11.28
N THR A 327 -17.84 -4.72 12.10
CA THR A 327 -16.57 -5.15 12.70
C THR A 327 -16.55 -4.76 14.17
N LYS A 328 -15.84 -5.54 14.99
CA LYS A 328 -15.79 -5.39 16.46
C LYS A 328 -14.42 -4.99 16.98
N ASN A 329 -13.48 -4.62 16.11
CA ASN A 329 -12.14 -4.24 16.54
C ASN A 329 -12.20 -2.91 17.32
N PRO A 330 -11.87 -2.89 18.63
CA PRO A 330 -11.99 -1.69 19.46
C PRO A 330 -11.05 -0.55 19.01
N GLN A 331 -9.98 -0.84 18.28
CA GLN A 331 -9.08 0.19 17.74
C GLN A 331 -9.81 1.11 16.74
N PHE A 332 -10.84 0.61 16.06
CA PHE A 332 -11.59 1.38 15.08
C PHE A 332 -12.52 2.41 15.71
N ALA A 333 -12.84 2.32 17.00
CA ALA A 333 -13.65 3.32 17.70
C ALA A 333 -13.05 4.73 17.63
N PHE A 334 -11.71 4.83 17.58
CA PHE A 334 -11.01 6.12 17.56
C PHE A 334 -10.95 6.75 16.16
N PHE A 335 -11.38 6.03 15.11
CA PHE A 335 -11.16 6.46 13.72
C PHE A 335 -12.03 7.68 13.33
N VAL A 336 -13.14 7.93 14.02
CA VAL A 336 -13.91 9.18 13.85
C VAL A 336 -13.10 10.40 14.26
N HIS A 337 -12.33 10.31 15.36
CA HIS A 337 -11.47 11.41 15.81
C HIS A 337 -10.32 11.66 14.82
N VAL A 338 -9.75 10.60 14.26
CA VAL A 338 -8.75 10.69 13.20
C VAL A 338 -9.33 11.39 11.97
N THR A 339 -10.54 11.02 11.55
CA THR A 339 -11.23 11.64 10.41
C THR A 339 -11.46 13.13 10.64
N ASN A 340 -11.99 13.51 11.80
CA ASN A 340 -12.24 14.92 12.15
C ASN A 340 -10.94 15.74 12.17
N TYR A 341 -9.87 15.15 12.70
CA TYR A 341 -8.56 15.81 12.74
C TYR A 341 -7.94 15.97 11.34
N LEU A 342 -8.03 14.95 10.47
CA LEU A 342 -7.57 15.06 9.08
C LEU A 342 -8.31 16.15 8.31
N GLU A 343 -9.60 16.35 8.57
CA GLU A 343 -10.34 17.47 7.97
C GLU A 343 -9.77 18.82 8.40
N GLN A 344 -9.53 18.99 9.70
CA GLN A 344 -8.95 20.22 10.23
C GLN A 344 -7.56 20.48 9.65
N ARG A 345 -6.73 19.44 9.51
CA ARG A 345 -5.42 19.56 8.88
C ARG A 345 -5.55 19.99 7.41
N CYS A 346 -6.47 19.38 6.65
CA CYS A 346 -6.75 19.80 5.28
C CYS A 346 -7.20 21.27 5.21
N LYS A 347 -8.13 21.71 6.08
CA LYS A 347 -8.59 23.11 6.15
C LYS A 347 -7.45 24.08 6.47
N ASN A 348 -6.53 23.71 7.34
CA ASN A 348 -5.36 24.53 7.66
C ASN A 348 -4.41 24.65 6.46
N LEU A 349 -4.16 23.54 5.75
CA LEU A 349 -3.35 23.54 4.52
C LEU A 349 -4.02 24.35 3.41
N ILE A 350 -5.33 24.23 3.22
CA ILE A 350 -6.11 25.04 2.28
C ILE A 350 -5.94 26.53 2.57
N ALA A 351 -6.00 26.94 3.84
CA ALA A 351 -5.84 28.35 4.23
C ALA A 351 -4.43 28.90 4.00
N GLN A 352 -3.42 28.04 3.93
CA GLN A 352 -2.02 28.39 3.66
C GLN A 352 -1.63 28.18 2.20
N SER A 353 -2.50 27.54 1.42
CA SER A 353 -2.20 27.12 0.06
C SER A 353 -2.00 28.31 -0.85
N SER A 354 -1.09 28.13 -1.80
CA SER A 354 -0.70 29.15 -2.78
C SER A 354 -1.49 29.11 -4.09
N ILE A 355 -2.43 28.17 -4.25
CA ILE A 355 -3.16 27.91 -5.51
C ILE A 355 -4.61 28.38 -5.55
#